data_AF-K7MFV3-F1
#
_entry.id   AF-K7MFV3-F1
#
_cell.length_a   1.000
_cell.length_b   1.000
_cell.length_c   1.000
_cell.angle_alpha   90.00
_cell.angle_beta   90.00
_cell.angle_gamma   90.00
#
_symmetry.space_group_name_H-M   'P 1'
#
loop_
_entity.id
_entity.type
_entity.pdbx_description
1 polymer ?
#
loop_
_entity_poly.entity_id
_entity_poly.type
_entity_poly.pdbx_seq_one_letter_code
_entity_poly.pdbx_strand_id
1 'polypeptide(L)'
;MPETALGLFPDIGSSYFLSRLPGFLGEYAGLTGARLDGAEMLACGLATHFVPSSKLSLLEEALCKVETSDPNAVSAIINKYSEQPFLKEDSVYHRMDVINKCFSKKAVEEILSSLEVEATRKADPWISATIQSLKKASPTSLKIFLRSIRQGRLQGVGQCLVSDYRVVCHILKGHYSKDFFEGCRAILIDKDRNPKWEPSKLELLSDSDVNRYFSKLDDKGWKDLELPKRFNNLPTYAISKL
;
A
#
# COMPACT_ATOMS: atom_id res chain seq x y z
N MET A 1 4.06 3.61 0.70
CA MET A 1 3.12 3.29 1.78
C MET A 1 3.90 2.81 3.00
N PRO A 2 4.52 3.72 3.80
CA PRO A 2 5.34 3.36 4.98
C PRO A 2 4.54 3.17 6.28
N GLU A 3 3.21 3.05 6.21
CA GLU A 3 2.29 3.14 7.35
C GLU A 3 2.52 2.04 8.39
N THR A 4 2.98 0.84 7.98
CA THR A 4 3.29 -0.27 8.90
C THR A 4 4.41 0.07 9.89
N ALA A 5 5.33 0.97 9.53
CA ALA A 5 6.36 1.48 10.42
C ALA A 5 5.83 2.50 11.43
N LEU A 6 4.65 3.09 11.18
CA LEU A 6 4.00 4.09 12.04
C LEU A 6 2.94 3.48 12.98
N GLY A 7 2.72 2.16 12.95
CA GLY A 7 1.61 1.54 13.70
C GLY A 7 0.23 1.74 13.08
N LEU A 8 0.18 2.15 11.81
CA LEU A 8 -1.00 2.13 10.94
C LEU A 8 -0.81 1.04 9.88
N PHE A 9 -1.72 0.90 8.93
CA PHE A 9 -1.57 0.01 7.77
C PHE A 9 -1.78 0.84 6.51
N PRO A 10 -1.26 0.43 5.34
CA PRO A 10 -1.62 1.07 4.09
C PRO A 10 -3.15 1.06 3.94
N ASP A 11 -3.74 2.24 3.97
CA ASP A 11 -5.18 2.52 4.00
C ASP A 11 -5.58 3.27 2.71
N ILE A 12 -6.67 4.06 2.75
CA ILE A 12 -7.14 4.92 1.64
C ILE A 12 -7.37 4.12 0.34
N GLY A 13 -7.86 2.89 0.47
CA GLY A 13 -8.12 1.99 -0.66
C GLY A 13 -6.84 1.39 -1.25
N SER A 14 -5.71 1.43 -0.56
CA SER A 14 -4.48 0.77 -1.04
C SER A 14 -4.62 -0.73 -1.15
N SER A 15 -5.45 -1.35 -0.32
CA SER A 15 -5.87 -2.75 -0.49
C SER A 15 -6.53 -3.01 -1.85
N TYR A 16 -7.16 -2.02 -2.48
CA TYR A 16 -7.72 -2.14 -3.83
C TYR A 16 -6.64 -2.08 -4.91
N PHE A 17 -5.85 -1.00 -4.94
CA PHE A 17 -4.91 -0.80 -6.05
C PHE A 17 -3.63 -1.63 -5.92
N LEU A 18 -3.11 -1.84 -4.70
CA LEU A 18 -1.92 -2.68 -4.49
C LEU A 18 -2.20 -4.14 -4.80
N SER A 19 -3.40 -4.64 -4.48
CA SER A 19 -3.77 -6.03 -4.74
C SER A 19 -3.88 -6.39 -6.22
N ARG A 20 -3.92 -5.38 -7.10
CA ARG A 20 -4.02 -5.50 -8.55
C ARG A 20 -2.66 -5.36 -9.25
N LEU A 21 -1.60 -5.07 -8.51
CA LEU A 21 -0.24 -5.06 -9.04
C LEU A 21 0.20 -6.48 -9.43
N PRO A 22 1.19 -6.62 -10.34
CA PRO A 22 1.67 -7.92 -10.80
C PRO A 22 2.08 -8.84 -9.65
N GLY A 23 1.57 -10.07 -9.68
CA GLY A 23 1.90 -11.12 -8.70
C GLY A 23 1.64 -10.69 -7.26
N PHE A 24 2.73 -10.64 -6.46
CA PHE A 24 2.70 -10.29 -5.04
C PHE A 24 3.47 -8.99 -4.72
N LEU A 25 3.65 -8.12 -5.72
CA LEU A 25 4.36 -6.85 -5.56
C LEU A 25 3.64 -5.89 -4.60
N GLY A 26 2.31 -5.91 -4.59
CA GLY A 26 1.51 -5.09 -3.67
C GLY A 26 1.73 -5.45 -2.20
N GLU A 27 1.78 -6.75 -1.90
CA GLU A 27 2.09 -7.24 -0.55
C GLU A 27 3.50 -6.81 -0.13
N TYR A 28 4.48 -6.95 -1.02
CA TYR A 28 5.84 -6.46 -0.76
C TYR A 28 5.85 -4.95 -0.46
N ALA A 29 5.28 -4.14 -1.36
CA ALA A 29 5.33 -2.69 -1.25
C ALA A 29 4.66 -2.17 0.03
N GLY A 30 3.48 -2.71 0.36
CA GLY A 30 2.73 -2.24 1.53
C GLY A 30 3.20 -2.81 2.87
N LEU A 31 3.70 -4.05 2.93
CA LEU A 31 4.23 -4.60 4.18
C LEU A 31 5.57 -3.95 4.57
N THR A 32 6.43 -3.71 3.58
CA THR A 32 7.81 -3.26 3.80
C THR A 32 7.97 -1.74 3.76
N GLY A 33 6.98 -1.03 3.21
CA GLY A 33 7.11 0.40 2.94
C GLY A 33 8.14 0.75 1.87
N ALA A 34 8.43 -0.19 0.96
CA ALA A 34 9.39 -0.01 -0.11
C ALA A 34 9.10 1.25 -0.94
N ARG A 35 10.18 1.94 -1.31
CA ARG A 35 10.12 3.07 -2.22
C ARG A 35 10.23 2.55 -3.64
N LEU A 36 9.29 2.96 -4.49
CA LEU A 36 9.32 2.71 -5.92
C LEU A 36 9.66 4.03 -6.62
N ASP A 37 10.58 3.99 -7.56
CA ASP A 37 10.87 5.16 -8.40
C ASP A 37 9.91 5.28 -9.60
N GLY A 38 10.04 6.35 -10.39
CA GLY A 38 9.13 6.61 -11.50
C GLY A 38 9.13 5.52 -12.58
N ALA A 39 10.27 4.86 -12.82
CA ALA A 39 10.36 3.77 -13.79
C ALA A 39 9.64 2.52 -13.28
N GLU A 40 9.83 2.21 -12.00
CA GLU A 40 9.16 1.09 -11.33
C GLU A 40 7.65 1.30 -11.19
N MET A 41 7.22 2.53 -10.88
CA MET A 41 5.82 2.90 -10.81
C MET A 41 5.12 2.73 -12.17
N LEU A 42 5.79 3.11 -13.27
CA LEU A 42 5.26 2.89 -14.62
C LEU A 42 5.20 1.40 -14.93
N ALA A 43 6.28 0.65 -14.65
CA ALA A 43 6.35 -0.78 -14.92
C ALA A 43 5.28 -1.59 -14.17
N CYS A 44 4.89 -1.18 -12.95
CA CYS A 44 3.81 -1.84 -12.18
C CYS A 44 2.42 -1.31 -12.42
N GLY A 45 2.27 -0.28 -13.24
CA GLY A 45 0.96 0.32 -13.52
C GLY A 45 0.42 1.18 -12.37
N LEU A 46 1.27 1.59 -11.41
CA LEU A 46 0.93 2.64 -10.44
C LEU A 46 0.98 4.03 -11.08
N ALA A 47 1.90 4.24 -12.02
CA ALA A 47 1.92 5.43 -12.88
C ALA A 47 1.38 5.07 -14.27
N THR A 48 0.65 6.00 -14.89
CA THR A 48 0.12 5.83 -16.25
C THR A 48 1.09 6.34 -17.32
N HIS A 49 1.92 7.31 -16.98
CA HIS A 49 2.88 7.96 -17.86
C HIS A 49 4.15 8.31 -17.06
N PHE A 50 5.26 8.48 -17.76
CA PHE A 50 6.51 9.00 -17.19
C PHE A 50 6.95 10.22 -17.99
N VAL A 51 7.16 11.34 -17.32
CA VAL A 51 7.56 12.61 -17.96
C VAL A 51 8.80 13.12 -17.22
N PRO A 52 9.94 13.36 -17.91
CA PRO A 52 11.11 13.96 -17.29
C PRO A 52 10.77 15.30 -16.65
N SER A 53 11.38 15.59 -15.48
CA SER A 53 11.12 16.84 -14.75
C SER A 53 11.37 18.09 -15.58
N SER A 54 12.34 18.06 -16.50
CA SER A 54 12.65 19.15 -17.43
C SER A 54 11.53 19.47 -18.44
N LYS A 55 10.57 18.55 -18.63
CA LYS A 55 9.42 18.71 -19.54
C LYS A 55 8.10 19.02 -18.82
N LEU A 56 8.07 18.96 -17.49
CA LEU A 56 6.82 19.13 -16.73
C LEU A 56 6.19 20.52 -16.93
N SER A 57 6.98 21.59 -16.93
CA SER A 57 6.45 22.95 -17.16
C SER A 57 5.81 23.08 -18.55
N LEU A 58 6.41 22.48 -19.59
CA LEU A 58 5.85 22.49 -20.94
C LEU A 58 4.58 21.66 -21.06
N LEU A 59 4.51 20.53 -20.34
CA LEU A 59 3.29 19.72 -20.25
C LEU A 59 2.16 20.50 -19.58
N GLU A 60 2.44 21.17 -18.45
CA GLU A 60 1.48 22.00 -17.74
C GLU A 60 0.93 23.11 -18.63
N GLU A 61 1.81 23.88 -19.30
CA GLU A 61 1.39 24.92 -20.25
C GLU A 61 0.52 24.38 -21.40
N ALA A 62 0.79 23.17 -21.88
CA ALA A 62 -0.01 22.54 -22.93
C ALA A 62 -1.39 22.11 -22.41
N LEU A 63 -1.47 21.58 -21.19
CA LEU A 63 -2.73 21.19 -20.56
C LEU A 63 -3.62 22.40 -20.25
N CYS A 64 -3.04 23.54 -19.85
CA CYS A 64 -3.80 24.78 -19.62
C CYS A 64 -4.47 25.35 -20.88
N LYS A 65 -4.00 24.98 -22.07
CA LYS A 65 -4.55 25.45 -23.36
C LYS A 65 -5.64 24.53 -23.91
N VAL A 66 -6.02 23.48 -23.19
CA VAL A 66 -7.02 22.51 -23.64
C VAL A 66 -8.43 23.06 -23.44
N GLU A 67 -9.15 23.26 -24.54
CA GLU A 67 -10.52 23.78 -24.53
C GLU A 67 -11.60 22.67 -24.57
N THR A 68 -11.20 21.40 -24.42
CA THR A 68 -12.10 20.24 -24.46
C THR A 68 -12.03 19.42 -23.18
N SER A 69 -13.15 18.81 -22.80
CA SER A 69 -13.23 17.84 -21.70
C SER A 69 -13.05 16.39 -22.16
N ASP A 70 -12.69 16.15 -23.43
CA ASP A 70 -12.42 14.80 -23.95
C ASP A 70 -11.16 14.20 -23.31
N PRO A 71 -11.26 13.09 -22.55
CA PRO A 71 -10.11 12.42 -21.94
C PRO A 71 -9.07 11.96 -22.95
N ASN A 72 -9.46 11.66 -24.20
CA ASN A 72 -8.51 11.22 -25.23
C ASN A 72 -7.62 12.36 -25.70
N ALA A 73 -8.17 13.57 -25.85
CA ALA A 73 -7.39 14.76 -26.17
C ALA A 73 -6.37 15.09 -25.05
N VAL A 74 -6.79 15.00 -23.79
CA VAL A 74 -5.90 15.17 -22.63
C VAL A 74 -4.79 14.11 -22.63
N SER A 75 -5.16 12.85 -22.83
CA SER A 75 -4.21 11.73 -22.91
C SER A 75 -3.19 11.91 -24.04
N ALA A 76 -3.61 12.36 -25.22
CA ALA A 76 -2.72 12.63 -26.35
C ALA A 76 -1.66 13.71 -26.02
N ILE A 77 -2.05 14.73 -25.26
CA ILE A 77 -1.11 15.77 -24.81
C ILE A 77 -0.10 15.21 -23.83
N ILE A 78 -0.53 14.45 -22.82
CA ILE A 78 0.39 13.82 -21.86
C ILE A 78 1.37 12.89 -22.58
N ASN A 79 0.88 12.09 -23.54
CA ASN A 79 1.71 11.20 -24.35
C ASN A 79 2.81 11.93 -25.13
N LYS A 80 2.55 13.14 -25.64
CA LYS A 80 3.55 13.95 -26.36
C LYS A 80 4.79 14.27 -25.52
N TYR A 81 4.62 14.41 -24.22
CA TYR A 81 5.71 14.72 -23.29
C TYR A 81 6.26 13.49 -22.56
N SER A 82 5.59 12.35 -22.70
CA SER A 82 5.96 11.11 -22.02
C SER A 82 7.16 10.43 -22.68
N GLU A 83 7.93 9.72 -21.89
CA GLU A 83 9.08 8.92 -22.32
C GLU A 83 9.03 7.54 -21.68
N GLN A 84 9.72 6.58 -22.29
CA GLN A 84 9.93 5.26 -21.71
C GLN A 84 11.18 5.29 -20.82
N PRO A 85 11.07 5.22 -19.48
CA PRO A 85 12.23 5.16 -18.61
C PRO A 85 12.86 3.76 -18.63
N PHE A 86 14.14 3.68 -18.31
CA PHE A 86 14.83 2.41 -18.07
C PHE A 86 14.74 2.03 -16.59
N LEU A 87 14.54 0.74 -16.32
CA LEU A 87 14.69 0.20 -14.97
C LEU A 87 16.17 0.18 -14.59
N LYS A 88 16.46 0.54 -13.33
CA LYS A 88 17.80 0.42 -12.76
C LYS A 88 18.16 -1.05 -12.54
N GLU A 89 19.46 -1.35 -12.56
CA GLU A 89 19.97 -2.72 -12.35
C GLU A 89 19.53 -3.31 -11.00
N ASP A 90 19.41 -2.48 -9.96
CA ASP A 90 18.98 -2.87 -8.61
C ASP A 90 17.47 -2.77 -8.37
N SER A 91 16.69 -2.52 -9.44
CA SER A 91 15.24 -2.36 -9.36
C SER A 91 14.55 -3.57 -8.73
N VAL A 92 13.49 -3.30 -7.98
CA VAL A 92 12.62 -4.34 -7.40
C VAL A 92 12.02 -5.26 -8.48
N TYR A 93 11.86 -4.76 -9.70
CA TYR A 93 11.31 -5.51 -10.82
C TYR A 93 12.18 -6.73 -11.20
N HIS A 94 13.49 -6.63 -11.02
CA HIS A 94 14.40 -7.75 -11.23
C HIS A 94 14.34 -8.81 -10.11
N ARG A 95 13.57 -8.55 -9.05
CA ARG A 95 13.39 -9.43 -7.89
C ARG A 95 12.01 -10.07 -7.81
N MET A 96 11.20 -9.96 -8.88
CA MET A 96 9.83 -10.46 -8.91
C MET A 96 9.70 -11.96 -8.59
N ASP A 97 10.68 -12.79 -8.95
CA ASP A 97 10.67 -14.21 -8.60
C ASP A 97 10.72 -14.44 -7.07
N VAL A 98 11.61 -13.71 -6.39
CA VAL A 98 11.73 -13.77 -4.92
C VAL A 98 10.48 -13.19 -4.26
N ILE A 99 9.96 -12.08 -4.78
CA ILE A 99 8.74 -11.44 -4.29
C ILE A 99 7.55 -12.40 -4.42
N ASN A 100 7.32 -12.95 -5.61
CA ASN A 100 6.22 -13.88 -5.85
C ASN A 100 6.35 -15.15 -5.00
N LYS A 101 7.57 -15.62 -4.78
CA LYS A 101 7.80 -16.79 -3.92
C LYS A 101 7.56 -16.51 -2.44
N CYS A 102 8.10 -15.43 -1.91
CA CYS A 102 8.10 -15.17 -0.47
C CYS A 102 6.84 -14.46 -0.01
N PHE A 103 6.34 -13.49 -0.78
CA PHE A 103 5.13 -12.72 -0.44
C PHE A 103 3.84 -13.43 -0.86
N SER A 104 3.89 -14.64 -1.42
CA SER A 104 2.71 -15.49 -1.65
C SER A 104 2.25 -16.30 -0.45
N LYS A 105 3.04 -16.31 0.63
CA LYS A 105 2.69 -17.03 1.86
C LYS A 105 1.45 -16.45 2.53
N LYS A 106 0.80 -17.26 3.38
CA LYS A 106 -0.50 -16.95 3.95
C LYS A 106 -0.39 -16.04 5.18
N ALA A 107 0.68 -16.21 5.96
CA ALA A 107 0.94 -15.45 7.18
C ALA A 107 2.25 -14.64 7.07
N VAL A 108 2.35 -13.55 7.85
CA VAL A 108 3.54 -12.68 7.85
C VAL A 108 4.77 -13.44 8.34
N GLU A 109 4.58 -14.33 9.31
CA GLU A 109 5.60 -15.23 9.84
C GLU A 109 6.18 -16.14 8.76
N GLU A 110 5.31 -16.68 7.89
CA GLU A 110 5.73 -17.51 6.75
C GLU A 110 6.47 -16.70 5.69
N ILE A 111 6.05 -15.43 5.45
CA ILE A 111 6.75 -14.52 4.54
C ILE A 111 8.17 -14.26 5.07
N LEU A 112 8.31 -13.93 6.36
CA LEU A 112 9.59 -13.71 7.02
C LEU A 112 10.49 -14.95 6.94
N SER A 113 9.97 -16.12 7.31
CA SER A 113 10.71 -17.39 7.22
C SER A 113 11.15 -17.69 5.79
N SER A 114 10.29 -17.46 4.79
CA SER A 114 10.63 -17.64 3.38
C SER A 114 11.75 -16.71 2.92
N LEU A 115 11.74 -15.45 3.36
CA LEU A 115 12.81 -14.49 3.06
C LEU A 115 14.13 -14.87 3.75
N GLU A 116 14.07 -15.33 5.00
CA GLU A 116 15.26 -15.80 5.73
C GLU A 116 15.90 -17.01 5.06
N VAL A 117 15.10 -17.95 4.55
CA VAL A 117 15.60 -19.07 3.74
C VAL A 117 16.26 -18.57 2.44
N GLU A 118 15.66 -17.61 1.73
CA GLU A 118 16.30 -17.03 0.53
C GLU A 118 17.61 -16.31 0.85
N ALA A 119 17.69 -15.61 1.99
CA ALA A 119 18.90 -14.92 2.43
C ALA A 119 20.09 -15.88 2.66
N THR A 120 19.83 -17.16 2.99
CA THR A 120 20.89 -18.18 3.13
C THR A 120 21.41 -18.71 1.80
N ARG A 121 20.63 -18.60 0.72
CA ARG A 121 21.00 -19.13 -0.61
C ARG A 121 21.92 -18.20 -1.37
N LYS A 122 21.65 -16.90 -1.28
CA LYS A 122 22.43 -15.85 -1.94
C LYS A 122 22.43 -14.61 -1.06
N ALA A 123 23.63 -14.09 -0.78
CA ALA A 123 23.76 -12.80 -0.12
C ALA A 123 23.23 -11.70 -1.06
N ASP A 124 22.05 -11.16 -0.75
CA ASP A 124 21.47 -10.00 -1.41
C ASP A 124 21.10 -8.97 -0.34
N PRO A 125 21.77 -7.79 -0.31
CA PRO A 125 21.47 -6.73 0.65
C PRO A 125 20.00 -6.31 0.69
N TRP A 126 19.27 -6.44 -0.42
CA TRP A 126 17.85 -6.13 -0.45
C TRP A 126 17.00 -7.12 0.34
N ILE A 127 17.33 -8.42 0.32
CA ILE A 127 16.60 -9.41 1.12
C ILE A 127 16.80 -9.09 2.60
N SER A 128 18.04 -8.81 3.01
CA SER A 128 18.35 -8.41 4.38
C SER A 128 17.62 -7.12 4.79
N ALA A 129 17.61 -6.09 3.94
CA ALA A 129 16.90 -4.85 4.20
C ALA A 129 15.37 -5.05 4.28
N THR A 130 14.81 -5.94 3.45
CA THR A 130 13.40 -6.32 3.46
C THR A 130 13.02 -7.00 4.77
N ILE A 131 13.79 -7.98 5.22
CA ILE A 131 13.59 -8.66 6.51
C ILE A 131 13.66 -7.65 7.66
N GLN A 132 14.65 -6.76 7.65
CA GLN A 132 14.79 -5.73 8.70
C GLN A 132 13.62 -4.75 8.72
N SER A 133 13.08 -4.38 7.57
CA SER A 133 11.92 -3.48 7.47
C SER A 133 10.68 -4.15 8.08
N LEU A 134 10.44 -5.43 7.77
CA LEU A 134 9.35 -6.21 8.37
C LEU A 134 9.53 -6.36 9.89
N LYS A 135 10.74 -6.67 10.37
CA LYS A 135 11.01 -6.83 11.81
C LYS A 135 10.89 -5.53 12.63
N LYS A 136 11.05 -4.37 11.99
CA LYS A 136 10.92 -3.05 12.63
C LYS A 136 9.49 -2.50 12.62
N ALA A 137 8.63 -2.97 11.73
CA ALA A 137 7.25 -2.55 11.63
C ALA A 137 6.39 -3.11 12.79
N SER A 138 5.23 -2.50 13.02
CA SER A 138 4.27 -3.00 14.01
C SER A 138 3.76 -4.40 13.59
N PRO A 139 3.84 -5.41 14.48
CA PRO A 139 3.27 -6.73 14.21
C PRO A 139 1.77 -6.68 13.88
N THR A 140 1.04 -5.81 14.60
CA THR A 140 -0.39 -5.57 14.40
C THR A 140 -0.65 -5.05 12.99
N SER A 141 0.07 -4.01 12.59
CA SER A 141 -0.03 -3.38 11.27
C SER A 141 0.25 -4.34 10.12
N LEU A 142 1.28 -5.18 10.25
CA LEU A 142 1.64 -6.15 9.22
C LEU A 142 0.52 -7.18 9.00
N LYS A 143 -0.04 -7.73 10.08
CA LYS A 143 -1.12 -8.72 9.97
C LYS A 143 -2.42 -8.10 9.44
N ILE A 144 -2.75 -6.89 9.89
CA ILE A 144 -3.89 -6.13 9.35
C ILE A 144 -3.73 -5.93 7.85
N PHE A 145 -2.58 -5.41 7.40
CA PHE A 145 -2.38 -5.12 5.99
C PHE A 145 -2.40 -6.39 5.12
N LEU A 146 -1.68 -7.44 5.54
CA LEU A 146 -1.68 -8.70 4.80
C LEU A 146 -3.11 -9.23 4.63
N ARG A 147 -3.95 -9.17 5.66
CA ARG A 147 -5.35 -9.53 5.52
C ARG A 147 -6.10 -8.61 4.56
N SER A 148 -5.94 -7.30 4.71
CA SER A 148 -6.65 -6.28 3.92
C SER A 148 -6.37 -6.43 2.42
N ILE A 149 -5.10 -6.49 2.02
CA ILE A 149 -4.72 -6.63 0.59
C ILE A 149 -5.21 -7.95 -0.02
N ARG A 150 -5.24 -9.04 0.75
CA ARG A 150 -5.74 -10.34 0.27
C ARG A 150 -7.23 -10.31 0.01
N GLN A 151 -8.00 -9.65 0.87
CA GLN A 151 -9.43 -9.43 0.67
C GLN A 151 -9.68 -8.46 -0.50
N GLY A 152 -8.86 -7.42 -0.62
CA GLY A 152 -8.92 -6.40 -1.68
C GLY A 152 -8.84 -6.96 -3.11
N ARG A 153 -8.22 -8.13 -3.29
CA ARG A 153 -8.16 -8.85 -4.58
C ARG A 153 -9.54 -9.19 -5.15
N LEU A 154 -10.53 -9.43 -4.27
CA LEU A 154 -11.88 -9.84 -4.65
C LEU A 154 -12.94 -8.74 -4.41
N GLN A 155 -12.51 -7.57 -3.95
CA GLN A 155 -13.38 -6.48 -3.55
C GLN A 155 -13.29 -5.31 -4.54
N GLY A 156 -14.42 -4.60 -4.69
CA GLY A 156 -14.43 -3.28 -5.31
C GLY A 156 -13.84 -2.22 -4.36
N VAL A 157 -13.49 -1.05 -4.88
CA VAL A 157 -12.85 0.00 -4.06
C VAL A 157 -13.74 0.43 -2.88
N GLY A 158 -15.06 0.46 -3.08
CA GLY A 158 -15.98 0.90 -2.03
C GLY A 158 -15.97 -0.04 -0.83
N GLN A 159 -15.88 -1.35 -1.09
CA GLN A 159 -15.74 -2.36 -0.03
C GLN A 159 -14.39 -2.22 0.68
N CYS A 160 -13.31 -1.97 -0.09
CA CYS A 160 -11.98 -1.72 0.48
C CYS A 160 -11.99 -0.49 1.39
N LEU A 161 -12.59 0.63 0.96
CA LEU A 161 -12.71 1.86 1.75
C LEU A 161 -13.54 1.67 3.03
N VAL A 162 -14.64 0.91 2.97
CA VAL A 162 -15.43 0.57 4.17
C VAL A 162 -14.61 -0.28 5.15
N SER A 163 -13.84 -1.24 4.64
CA SER A 163 -12.94 -2.05 5.45
C SER A 163 -11.84 -1.21 6.09
N ASP A 164 -11.16 -0.37 5.30
CA ASP A 164 -10.09 0.51 5.78
C ASP A 164 -10.62 1.45 6.87
N TYR A 165 -11.79 2.04 6.65
CA TYR A 165 -12.44 2.92 7.63
C TYR A 165 -12.68 2.22 8.97
N ARG A 166 -13.23 0.99 8.97
CA ARG A 166 -13.43 0.23 10.22
C ARG A 166 -12.11 0.01 10.96
N VAL A 167 -11.09 -0.44 10.23
CA VAL A 167 -9.77 -0.71 10.80
C VAL A 167 -9.16 0.55 11.40
N VAL A 168 -9.19 1.67 10.66
CA VAL A 168 -8.68 2.97 11.16
C VAL A 168 -9.44 3.41 12.41
N CYS A 169 -10.77 3.27 12.45
CA CYS A 169 -11.56 3.62 13.64
C CYS A 169 -11.13 2.79 14.87
N HIS A 170 -10.94 1.48 14.71
CA HIS A 170 -10.47 0.61 15.79
C HIS A 170 -9.03 0.91 16.23
N ILE A 171 -8.14 1.26 15.29
CA ILE A 171 -6.78 1.73 15.59
C ILE A 171 -6.81 3.03 16.41
N LEU A 172 -7.62 4.01 16.01
CA LEU A 172 -7.71 5.32 16.67
C LEU A 172 -8.36 5.24 18.06
N LYS A 173 -9.35 4.36 18.26
CA LYS A 173 -9.85 4.04 19.60
C LYS A 173 -8.75 3.47 20.49
N GLY A 174 -7.83 2.72 19.89
CA GLY A 174 -6.67 2.13 20.57
C GLY A 174 -7.07 1.19 21.71
N HIS A 175 -8.21 0.52 21.60
CA HIS A 175 -8.66 -0.46 22.61
C HIS A 175 -7.84 -1.74 22.55
N TYR A 176 -7.34 -2.11 21.35
CA TYR A 176 -6.63 -3.36 21.11
C TYR A 176 -5.10 -3.19 21.05
N SER A 177 -4.62 -2.03 20.59
CA SER A 177 -3.20 -1.68 20.56
C SER A 177 -3.04 -0.17 20.59
N LYS A 178 -1.89 0.30 21.07
CA LYS A 178 -1.48 1.72 21.04
C LYS A 178 -0.40 2.01 19.99
N ASP A 179 -0.12 1.05 19.10
CA ASP A 179 0.97 1.13 18.12
C ASP A 179 0.91 2.41 17.27
N PHE A 180 -0.26 2.88 16.83
CA PHE A 180 -0.32 4.13 16.07
C PHE A 180 0.21 5.34 16.85
N PHE A 181 -0.18 5.47 18.12
CA PHE A 181 0.29 6.56 18.97
C PHE A 181 1.79 6.45 19.27
N GLU A 182 2.27 5.23 19.53
CA GLU A 182 3.69 4.96 19.75
C GLU A 182 4.54 5.19 18.49
N GLY A 183 4.04 4.80 17.32
CA GLY A 183 4.71 5.03 16.04
C GLY A 183 4.77 6.52 15.71
N CYS A 184 3.68 7.26 15.91
CA CYS A 184 3.69 8.72 15.80
C CYS A 184 4.70 9.36 16.76
N ARG A 185 4.74 8.91 18.03
CA ARG A 185 5.74 9.37 19.00
C ARG A 185 7.16 9.13 18.49
N ALA A 186 7.50 7.89 18.17
CA ALA A 186 8.85 7.49 17.78
C ALA A 186 9.35 8.12 16.48
N ILE A 187 8.47 8.32 15.49
CA ILE A 187 8.86 8.75 14.14
C ILE A 187 8.69 10.26 13.94
N LEU A 188 7.60 10.85 14.45
CA LEU A 188 7.21 12.23 14.12
C LEU A 188 7.50 13.21 15.26
N ILE A 189 7.28 12.80 16.51
CA ILE A 189 7.39 13.67 17.69
C ILE A 189 8.82 13.63 18.24
N ASP A 190 9.21 12.52 18.85
CA ASP A 190 10.51 12.35 19.51
C ASP A 190 11.63 12.05 18.50
N LYS A 191 11.26 11.48 17.35
CA LYS A 191 12.17 11.15 16.23
C LYS A 191 13.32 10.22 16.64
N ASP A 192 13.13 9.41 17.67
CA ASP A 192 14.09 8.39 18.12
C ASP A 192 14.16 7.17 17.18
N ARG A 193 13.14 6.99 16.32
CA ARG A 193 12.97 5.86 15.39
C ARG A 193 13.06 4.50 16.09
N ASN A 194 12.61 4.42 17.34
CA ASN A 194 12.68 3.25 18.20
C ASN A 194 11.32 2.94 18.87
N PRO A 195 10.27 2.69 18.07
CA PRO A 195 8.94 2.41 18.60
C PRO A 195 8.92 1.13 19.44
N LYS A 196 8.14 1.14 20.51
CA LYS A 196 7.91 0.02 21.43
C LYS A 196 6.53 -0.58 21.18
N TRP A 197 6.47 -1.44 20.16
CA TRP A 197 5.22 -2.08 19.74
C TRP A 197 4.62 -2.97 20.83
N GLU A 198 3.30 -2.90 20.95
CA GLU A 198 2.50 -3.76 21.81
C GLU A 198 1.29 -4.31 21.05
N PRO A 199 1.26 -5.62 20.74
CA PRO A 199 2.27 -6.64 21.08
C PRO A 199 3.57 -6.52 20.27
N SER A 200 4.68 -6.95 20.89
CA SER A 200 6.04 -6.78 20.33
C SER A 200 6.45 -7.84 19.29
N LYS A 201 5.64 -8.88 19.11
CA LYS A 201 5.94 -10.02 18.25
C LYS A 201 4.70 -10.51 17.49
N LEU A 202 4.91 -11.06 16.30
CA LEU A 202 3.84 -11.56 15.44
C LEU A 202 3.08 -12.73 16.08
N GLU A 203 3.79 -13.62 16.77
CA GLU A 203 3.25 -14.84 17.36
C GLU A 203 2.30 -14.57 18.54
N LEU A 204 2.32 -13.35 19.08
CA LEU A 204 1.43 -12.91 20.16
C LEU A 204 0.05 -12.45 19.65
N LEU A 205 -0.14 -12.36 18.33
CA LEU A 205 -1.39 -11.98 17.70
C LEU A 205 -2.06 -13.19 17.07
N SER A 206 -3.24 -13.55 17.55
CA SER A 206 -4.07 -14.55 16.88
C SER A 206 -4.85 -13.95 15.72
N ASP A 207 -5.35 -14.79 14.81
CA ASP A 207 -6.29 -14.35 13.77
C ASP A 207 -7.55 -13.69 14.38
N SER A 208 -7.97 -14.15 15.58
CA SER A 208 -9.11 -13.57 16.28
C SER A 208 -8.86 -12.14 16.76
N ASP A 209 -7.63 -11.80 17.14
CA ASP A 209 -7.25 -10.45 17.53
C ASP A 209 -7.26 -9.52 16.32
N VAL A 210 -6.71 -9.97 15.19
CA VAL A 210 -6.77 -9.24 13.91
C VAL A 210 -8.22 -9.10 13.44
N ASN A 211 -9.08 -10.11 13.68
CA ASN A 211 -10.48 -10.08 13.30
C ASN A 211 -11.27 -8.92 13.91
N ARG A 212 -10.91 -8.50 15.13
CA ARG A 212 -11.59 -7.40 15.83
C ARG A 212 -11.45 -6.07 15.12
N TYR A 213 -10.33 -5.81 14.45
CA TYR A 213 -10.13 -4.57 13.68
C TYR A 213 -11.08 -4.43 12.47
N PHE A 214 -11.65 -5.54 11.99
CA PHE A 214 -12.54 -5.55 10.83
C PHE A 214 -14.03 -5.65 11.22
N SER A 215 -14.32 -5.72 12.52
CA SER A 215 -15.69 -5.78 13.01
C SER A 215 -16.42 -4.46 12.77
N LYS A 216 -17.74 -4.53 12.65
CA LYS A 216 -18.59 -3.33 12.53
C LYS A 216 -18.40 -2.43 13.75
N LEU A 217 -18.55 -1.13 13.54
CA LEU A 217 -18.56 -0.16 14.63
C LEU A 217 -19.94 -0.17 15.28
N ASP A 218 -20.02 -0.59 16.54
CA ASP A 218 -21.25 -0.71 17.34
C ASP A 218 -21.28 0.24 18.56
N ASP A 219 -20.31 1.15 18.65
CA ASP A 219 -20.19 2.12 19.75
C ASP A 219 -20.96 3.42 19.50
N LYS A 220 -21.41 4.05 20.58
CA LYS A 220 -22.02 5.40 20.52
C LYS A 220 -21.05 6.41 19.90
N GLY A 221 -21.45 6.99 18.77
CA GLY A 221 -20.68 8.03 18.07
C GLY A 221 -19.78 7.52 16.94
N TRP A 222 -19.59 6.21 16.81
CA TRP A 222 -18.85 5.59 15.70
C TRP A 222 -19.81 4.79 14.83
N LYS A 223 -19.99 5.22 13.58
CA LYS A 223 -20.80 4.50 12.61
C LYS A 223 -19.92 4.04 11.47
N ASP A 224 -20.24 2.88 10.91
CA ASP A 224 -19.63 2.39 9.67
C ASP A 224 -19.76 3.43 8.54
N LEU A 225 -18.77 3.44 7.65
CA LEU A 225 -18.77 4.32 6.49
C LEU A 225 -19.93 3.96 5.55
N GLU A 226 -20.80 4.94 5.31
CA GLU A 226 -21.85 4.85 4.30
C GLU A 226 -21.43 5.65 3.07
N LEU A 227 -21.07 4.92 2.00
CA LEU A 227 -20.74 5.56 0.72
C LEU A 227 -22.03 6.07 0.05
N PRO A 228 -21.99 7.28 -0.55
CA PRO A 228 -23.16 7.80 -1.25
C PRO A 228 -23.55 6.89 -2.41
N LYS A 229 -24.86 6.74 -2.62
CA LYS A 229 -25.38 6.06 -3.82
C LYS A 229 -24.94 6.87 -5.04
N ARG A 230 -24.22 6.23 -5.97
CA ARG A 230 -23.85 6.87 -7.23
C ARG A 230 -25.11 7.05 -8.08
N PHE A 231 -25.25 8.23 -8.65
CA PHE A 231 -26.24 8.47 -9.69
C PHE A 231 -25.76 7.82 -10.99
N ASN A 232 -26.64 7.10 -11.68
CA ASN A 232 -26.36 6.37 -12.93
C ASN A 232 -26.03 7.27 -14.14
N ASN A 233 -25.89 8.59 -13.95
CA ASN A 233 -25.72 9.57 -15.02
C ASN A 233 -24.25 9.96 -15.27
N LEU A 234 -23.29 9.26 -14.65
CA LEU A 234 -21.88 9.52 -14.93
C LEU A 234 -21.47 8.88 -16.27
N PRO A 235 -20.67 9.56 -17.10
CA PRO A 235 -20.11 8.97 -18.29
C PRO A 235 -19.31 7.70 -17.96
N THR A 236 -19.26 6.73 -18.87
CA THR A 236 -18.57 5.44 -18.64
C THR A 236 -17.09 5.62 -18.23
N TYR A 237 -16.43 6.66 -18.75
CA TYR A 237 -15.04 6.99 -18.37
C TYR A 237 -14.91 7.58 -16.95
N ALA A 238 -15.98 8.08 -16.35
CA ALA A 238 -16.05 8.50 -14.95
C ALA A 238 -16.45 7.34 -14.01
N ILE A 239 -16.96 6.24 -14.58
CA ILE A 239 -17.31 5.01 -13.87
C ILE A 239 -16.10 4.06 -13.81
N SER A 240 -15.28 4.02 -14.86
CA SER A 240 -14.15 3.10 -14.96
C SER A 240 -12.94 3.55 -14.14
N LYS A 241 -12.93 3.18 -12.84
CA LYS A 241 -11.71 2.93 -12.03
C LYS A 241 -12.02 2.62 -10.55
N LEU A 242 -13.22 2.17 -10.22
CA LEU A 242 -13.66 1.95 -8.84
C LEU A 242 -14.36 0.59 -8.67
#